data_AF-B7PY20-F1
#
_entry.id   AF-B7PY20-F1
#
_cell.length_a   1.000
_cell.length_b   1.000
_cell.length_c   1.000
_cell.angle_alpha   90.00
_cell.angle_beta   90.00
_cell.angle_gamma   90.00
#
_symmetry.space_group_name_H-M   'P 1'
#
loop_
_entity.id
_entity.type
_entity.pdbx_description
1 polymer ?
#
loop_
_entity_poly.entity_id
_entity_poly.type
_entity_poly.pdbx_seq_one_letter_code
_entity_poly.pdbx_strand_id
1 'polypeptide(L)'
;MSKKQREKVEDEVRFHRAQLVRPQGTNPGTGQSGASQGLASAAQGAQATETSPDSSVFDQQQTPSSSNQAVPFLNGGYTYPEELTSYTPNGYAYTATPATIQFEMSTDYVDSTTFEQRQQMDPTPDTNGLLSTTATTTTTVVPASSLASHLDLLAKTVSDAHSRTCLYTTEHIQDLTRKPLDISRVMLYKNMAHEELWLDCAQKLTQVIQQIIEFAKMVPGFMKLSQDDQIVLLKAGSFELCVLRMSRYFDVPTGLVLYNDSLLPMDAFITQETLEIKLVNNAFNFVRSIAEMKLTETELALYSAYVLLAPDRPGLKGVPEITRLSTAILKSLRYELDKTHEQPYKGDVSVFDSLVAKLPSLREVSLLHMDALAKFRRSVPHLEFPALHKELFSVDV
;
A
#
# COMPACT_ATOMS: atom_id res chain seq x y z
N MET A 1 49.31 7.78 8.55
CA MET A 1 49.23 9.25 8.36
C MET A 1 48.19 9.82 9.29
N SER A 2 48.49 10.94 9.96
CA SER A 2 47.51 11.69 10.77
C SER A 2 46.41 12.30 9.88
N LYS A 3 45.23 12.60 10.44
CA LYS A 3 44.12 13.27 9.73
C LYS A 3 44.60 14.56 9.04
N LYS A 4 45.38 15.37 9.75
CA LYS A 4 45.99 16.62 9.25
C LYS A 4 47.01 16.43 8.12
N GLN A 5 47.61 15.23 7.99
CA GLN A 5 48.49 14.90 6.87
C GLN A 5 47.71 14.46 5.63
N ARG A 6 46.57 13.76 5.80
CA ARG A 6 45.69 13.39 4.68
C ARG A 6 45.07 14.63 4.04
N GLU A 7 44.50 15.50 4.87
CA GLU A 7 43.90 16.78 4.47
C GLU A 7 44.88 17.66 3.67
N LYS A 8 46.13 17.81 4.15
CA LYS A 8 47.17 18.54 3.42
C LYS A 8 47.48 17.95 2.03
N VAL A 9 47.52 16.62 1.90
CA VAL A 9 47.78 15.95 0.63
C VAL A 9 46.59 16.10 -0.33
N GLU A 10 45.36 16.05 0.18
CA GLU A 10 44.14 16.25 -0.62
C GLU A 10 44.04 17.68 -1.18
N ASP A 11 44.41 18.70 -0.39
CA ASP A 11 44.50 20.09 -0.85
C ASP A 11 45.60 20.29 -1.90
N GLU A 12 46.78 19.69 -1.71
CA GLU A 12 47.92 19.80 -2.64
C GLU A 12 47.60 19.14 -4.00
N VAL A 13 46.87 18.02 -3.99
CA VAL A 13 46.34 17.36 -5.20
C VAL A 13 45.25 18.20 -5.88
N ARG A 14 44.34 18.83 -5.13
CA ARG A 14 43.34 19.76 -5.69
C ARG A 14 44.01 20.97 -6.36
N PHE A 15 45.03 21.54 -5.72
CA PHE A 15 45.78 22.69 -6.25
C PHE A 15 46.49 22.35 -7.57
N HIS A 16 47.17 21.21 -7.65
CA HIS A 16 47.79 20.75 -8.90
C HIS A 16 46.76 20.45 -10.00
N ARG A 17 45.62 19.83 -9.67
CA ARG A 17 44.54 19.59 -10.64
C ARG A 17 43.97 20.89 -11.20
N ALA A 18 43.82 21.93 -10.37
CA ALA A 18 43.32 23.23 -10.80
C ALA A 18 44.28 23.94 -11.78
N GLN A 19 45.60 23.79 -11.61
CA GLN A 19 46.59 24.39 -12.53
C GLN A 19 46.61 23.75 -13.93
N LEU A 20 46.22 22.47 -14.03
CA LEU A 20 46.14 21.74 -15.30
C LEU A 20 44.90 22.13 -16.15
N VAL A 21 43.94 22.87 -15.58
CA VAL A 21 42.72 23.32 -16.28
C VAL A 21 42.81 24.82 -16.59
N ARG A 22 43.70 25.18 -17.52
CA ARG A 22 43.69 26.48 -18.22
C ARG A 22 43.61 26.26 -19.72
N PRO A 23 42.64 26.87 -20.44
CA PRO A 23 42.63 26.85 -21.90
C PRO A 23 43.83 27.63 -22.45
N GLN A 24 44.46 27.12 -23.51
CA GLN A 24 45.44 27.89 -24.28
C GLN A 24 44.72 29.00 -25.05
N GLY A 25 44.97 30.25 -24.67
CA GLY A 25 44.53 31.42 -25.44
C GLY A 25 45.31 31.53 -26.74
N THR A 26 44.61 31.81 -27.84
CA THR A 26 45.16 31.97 -29.18
C THR A 26 45.95 33.27 -29.32
N ASN A 27 47.07 33.21 -30.04
CA ASN A 27 47.90 34.37 -30.37
C ASN A 27 47.59 34.82 -31.82
N PRO A 28 47.43 36.12 -32.12
CA PRO A 28 47.10 36.57 -33.47
C PRO A 28 48.36 36.71 -34.36
N GLY A 29 48.27 36.23 -35.60
CA GLY A 29 49.32 36.34 -36.62
C GLY A 29 48.75 36.76 -37.97
N THR A 30 49.35 37.78 -38.59
CA THR A 30 48.84 38.47 -39.78
C THR A 30 49.37 37.93 -41.11
N GLY A 31 48.47 37.74 -42.10
CA GLY A 31 48.67 38.29 -43.46
C GLY A 31 49.04 37.34 -44.63
N GLN A 32 48.17 37.35 -45.65
CA GLN A 32 48.45 37.16 -47.10
C GLN A 32 48.88 35.74 -47.59
N SER A 33 48.53 35.26 -48.81
CA SER A 33 47.68 35.78 -49.91
C SER A 33 47.32 34.68 -50.96
N GLY A 34 46.25 34.90 -51.74
CA GLY A 34 45.94 34.24 -53.04
C GLY A 34 45.22 32.87 -53.00
N ALA A 35 44.47 32.42 -54.01
CA ALA A 35 43.86 33.10 -55.18
C ALA A 35 42.82 32.17 -55.88
N SER A 36 41.89 32.72 -56.69
CA SER A 36 41.02 32.06 -57.71
C SER A 36 39.88 31.13 -57.20
N GLN A 37 38.73 30.92 -57.89
CA GLN A 37 38.02 31.59 -59.03
C GLN A 37 36.55 31.08 -59.14
N GLY A 38 35.63 31.85 -59.76
CA GLY A 38 34.27 31.45 -60.20
C GLY A 38 33.11 31.97 -59.32
N LEU A 39 32.31 32.98 -59.70
CA LEU A 39 31.19 33.03 -60.71
C LEU A 39 30.03 32.08 -60.35
N ALA A 40 28.76 32.49 -60.16
CA ALA A 40 27.97 33.64 -60.66
C ALA A 40 26.91 34.08 -59.59
N SER A 41 26.69 35.37 -59.25
CA SER A 41 25.69 36.35 -59.79
C SER A 41 24.28 35.80 -60.06
N ALA A 42 23.13 36.39 -59.64
CA ALA A 42 22.78 37.53 -58.77
C ALA A 42 21.27 37.38 -58.38
N ALA A 43 20.50 38.27 -57.72
CA ALA A 43 20.63 39.66 -57.23
C ALA A 43 19.70 39.89 -55.99
N GLN A 44 19.99 40.82 -55.07
CA GLN A 44 19.32 42.14 -54.84
C GLN A 44 17.79 42.13 -54.59
N GLY A 45 17.22 42.75 -53.55
CA GLY A 45 17.71 43.55 -52.39
C GLY A 45 16.48 43.98 -51.52
N ALA A 46 16.52 44.73 -50.42
CA ALA A 46 17.54 45.33 -49.54
C ALA A 46 16.89 45.54 -48.13
N GLN A 47 17.60 45.42 -46.99
CA GLN A 47 18.05 46.50 -46.04
C GLN A 47 16.96 47.52 -45.58
N ALA A 48 16.94 48.07 -44.35
CA ALA A 48 18.02 48.38 -43.39
C ALA A 48 17.48 48.49 -41.92
N THR A 49 18.21 48.04 -40.87
CA THR A 49 19.03 48.81 -39.87
C THR A 49 18.34 49.38 -38.61
N GLU A 50 18.95 49.04 -37.45
CA GLU A 50 19.17 49.90 -36.24
C GLU A 50 17.96 50.22 -35.31
N THR A 51 18.07 50.50 -33.99
CA THR A 51 19.20 50.74 -33.03
C THR A 51 18.94 50.06 -31.66
N SER A 52 19.97 49.96 -30.80
CA SER A 52 19.81 49.90 -29.32
C SER A 52 20.12 51.27 -28.70
N PRO A 53 19.66 51.53 -27.46
CA PRO A 53 20.64 52.00 -26.47
C PRO A 53 20.46 51.45 -25.03
N ASP A 54 21.50 51.69 -24.25
CA ASP A 54 21.82 51.29 -22.88
C ASP A 54 21.15 52.16 -21.78
N SER A 55 21.06 51.66 -20.53
CA SER A 55 20.98 52.46 -19.27
C SER A 55 20.99 51.60 -17.98
N SER A 56 22.19 51.23 -17.53
CA SER A 56 22.80 51.64 -16.24
C SER A 56 21.96 51.81 -14.93
N VAL A 57 22.42 51.10 -13.88
CA VAL A 57 22.74 51.62 -12.52
C VAL A 57 21.62 52.04 -11.55
N PHE A 58 21.48 51.30 -10.43
CA PHE A 58 21.85 51.83 -9.10
C PHE A 58 22.23 50.72 -8.10
N ASP A 59 23.09 51.06 -7.15
CA ASP A 59 23.78 50.18 -6.18
C ASP A 59 23.43 50.65 -4.74
N GLN A 60 23.19 49.71 -3.81
CA GLN A 60 23.48 49.99 -2.40
C GLN A 60 23.78 48.74 -1.56
N GLN A 61 24.78 48.88 -0.70
CA GLN A 61 25.52 47.82 -0.03
C GLN A 61 25.24 47.74 1.49
N GLN A 62 25.41 46.53 2.04
CA GLN A 62 25.87 46.24 3.43
C GLN A 62 24.92 46.67 4.59
N THR A 63 24.98 46.11 5.81
CA THR A 63 25.96 45.24 6.52
C THR A 63 25.27 44.08 7.29
N PRO A 64 26.01 43.03 7.71
CA PRO A 64 25.55 42.08 8.72
C PRO A 64 25.84 42.58 10.15
N SER A 65 25.09 42.11 11.15
CA SER A 65 25.36 42.38 12.57
C SER A 65 25.45 41.09 13.38
N SER A 66 26.51 40.97 14.18
CA SER A 66 26.80 39.85 15.08
C SER A 66 26.87 40.37 16.52
N SER A 67 26.34 39.59 17.48
CA SER A 67 26.57 39.83 18.90
C SER A 67 26.92 38.53 19.62
N ASN A 68 28.16 38.46 20.11
CA ASN A 68 28.64 37.44 21.06
C ASN A 68 28.49 37.97 22.49
N GLN A 69 28.05 37.12 23.43
CA GLN A 69 28.32 37.16 24.89
C GLN A 69 27.57 36.00 25.56
N ALA A 70 28.02 35.36 26.64
CA ALA A 70 29.37 35.04 27.12
C ALA A 70 29.23 33.89 28.13
N VAL A 71 30.20 32.97 28.20
CA VAL A 71 30.21 31.86 29.19
C VAL A 71 30.96 32.27 30.47
N PRO A 72 30.47 31.89 31.65
CA PRO A 72 31.30 31.77 32.86
C PRO A 72 31.59 30.29 33.17
N PHE A 73 32.88 29.98 33.41
CA PHE A 73 33.35 28.69 33.93
C PHE A 73 34.01 28.95 35.30
N LEU A 74 33.63 28.20 36.33
CA LEU A 74 34.43 27.67 37.47
C LEU A 74 33.42 26.96 38.40
N ASN A 75 33.40 25.64 38.59
CA ASN A 75 34.39 24.67 39.10
C ASN A 75 34.08 24.28 40.56
N GLY A 76 33.86 22.99 40.82
CA GLY A 76 33.89 22.42 42.17
C GLY A 76 33.02 21.18 42.42
N GLY A 77 33.65 20.05 42.77
CA GLY A 77 33.05 19.06 43.68
C GLY A 77 32.60 17.73 43.09
N TYR A 78 33.30 16.66 43.46
CA TYR A 78 32.99 15.26 43.19
C TYR A 78 31.64 14.76 43.75
N THR A 79 30.92 13.95 42.97
CA THR A 79 30.28 12.70 43.45
C THR A 79 29.91 11.78 42.28
N TYR A 80 30.26 10.49 42.37
CA TYR A 80 29.54 9.42 41.69
C TYR A 80 28.28 9.08 42.52
N PRO A 81 27.18 8.63 41.89
CA PRO A 81 27.04 7.18 41.71
C PRO A 81 26.59 6.74 40.31
N GLU A 82 27.07 5.54 39.99
CA GLU A 82 26.50 4.57 39.07
C GLU A 82 25.05 4.22 39.46
N GLU A 83 24.12 4.14 38.49
CA GLU A 83 23.06 3.12 38.48
C GLU A 83 22.54 2.88 37.05
N LEU A 84 22.39 1.60 36.72
CA LEU A 84 21.96 1.06 35.45
C LEU A 84 20.50 0.61 35.58
N THR A 85 19.55 1.34 34.98
CA THR A 85 18.12 1.01 35.08
C THR A 85 17.74 -0.17 34.18
N SER A 86 17.93 -1.38 34.71
CA SER A 86 17.33 -2.60 34.17
C SER A 86 15.82 -2.65 34.47
N TYR A 87 15.01 -2.84 33.44
CA TYR A 87 13.55 -2.96 33.58
C TYR A 87 13.18 -4.40 33.95
N THR A 88 12.51 -4.61 35.08
CA THR A 88 12.03 -5.93 35.52
C THR A 88 10.60 -6.20 35.06
N PRO A 89 10.29 -7.39 34.48
CA PRO A 89 8.93 -7.85 34.31
C PRO A 89 8.43 -8.54 35.59
N ASN A 90 7.22 -8.18 36.04
CA ASN A 90 6.54 -8.91 37.13
C ASN A 90 6.22 -10.35 36.70
N GLY A 91 6.63 -11.32 37.51
CA GLY A 91 6.38 -12.74 37.27
C GLY A 91 5.14 -13.26 37.98
N TYR A 92 4.52 -14.28 37.37
CA TYR A 92 3.76 -15.30 38.09
C TYR A 92 4.40 -16.66 37.77
N ALA A 93 4.79 -17.40 38.81
CA ALA A 93 5.40 -18.71 38.67
C ALA A 93 4.32 -19.80 38.77
N TYR A 94 4.35 -20.77 37.86
CA TYR A 94 3.69 -22.06 38.04
C TYR A 94 4.73 -23.18 37.91
N THR A 95 4.77 -24.03 38.93
CA THR A 95 5.65 -25.21 39.00
C THR A 95 5.10 -26.35 38.15
N ALA A 96 6.00 -27.07 37.48
CA ALA A 96 5.62 -28.23 36.68
C ALA A 96 5.69 -29.53 37.51
N THR A 97 4.64 -30.33 37.44
CA THR A 97 4.65 -31.76 37.82
C THR A 97 3.98 -32.58 36.71
N PRO A 98 4.52 -33.75 36.33
CA PRO A 98 3.96 -34.55 35.25
C PRO A 98 2.84 -35.45 35.74
N ALA A 99 1.69 -35.40 35.07
CA ALA A 99 0.60 -36.37 35.24
C ALA A 99 0.28 -37.00 33.89
N THR A 100 0.61 -38.29 33.74
CA THR A 100 0.15 -39.14 32.63
C THR A 100 -1.36 -39.30 32.69
N ILE A 101 -2.07 -38.88 31.64
CA ILE A 101 -3.49 -39.19 31.44
C ILE A 101 -3.61 -40.32 30.42
N GLN A 102 -4.18 -41.43 30.86
CA GLN A 102 -4.59 -42.53 29.99
C GLN A 102 -5.89 -42.13 29.27
N PHE A 103 -5.95 -42.31 27.95
CA PHE A 103 -7.21 -42.29 27.22
C PHE A 103 -7.79 -43.70 27.19
N GLU A 104 -8.95 -43.87 27.84
CA GLU A 104 -9.73 -45.10 27.80
C GLU A 104 -10.71 -45.03 26.61
N MET A 105 -10.77 -46.09 25.81
CA MET A 105 -11.47 -46.12 24.52
C MET A 105 -12.79 -46.89 24.67
N SER A 106 -13.89 -46.18 24.87
CA SER A 106 -15.24 -46.78 24.89
C SER A 106 -15.87 -46.76 23.50
N THR A 107 -15.91 -47.92 22.86
CA THR A 107 -16.68 -48.17 21.63
C THR A 107 -18.01 -48.81 21.99
N ASP A 108 -19.12 -48.07 21.84
CA ASP A 108 -20.46 -48.69 21.84
C ASP A 108 -21.02 -48.73 20.42
N TYR A 109 -21.34 -49.96 20.02
CA TYR A 109 -21.83 -50.36 18.71
C TYR A 109 -23.35 -50.56 18.81
N VAL A 110 -24.14 -50.05 17.87
CA VAL A 110 -25.59 -50.31 17.84
C VAL A 110 -26.05 -50.60 16.42
N ASP A 111 -26.56 -51.80 16.22
CA ASP A 111 -27.19 -52.25 14.97
C ASP A 111 -28.40 -53.17 15.29
N SER A 112 -29.41 -53.06 14.43
CA SER A 112 -30.44 -54.05 14.09
C SER A 112 -31.62 -54.42 15.04
N THR A 113 -32.81 -53.95 14.63
CA THR A 113 -34.07 -54.69 14.34
C THR A 113 -34.87 -55.47 15.42
N THR A 114 -36.09 -55.00 15.70
CA THR A 114 -37.40 -55.74 15.88
C THR A 114 -38.49 -54.67 16.09
N PHE A 115 -39.66 -54.58 15.44
CA PHE A 115 -40.79 -55.44 15.03
C PHE A 115 -41.86 -55.72 16.13
N GLU A 116 -43.13 -55.82 15.67
CA GLU A 116 -44.44 -55.84 16.38
C GLU A 116 -44.92 -54.49 16.96
N GLN A 117 -46.12 -53.93 16.72
CA GLN A 117 -47.47 -54.34 16.29
C GLN A 117 -48.50 -54.24 17.44
N ARG A 118 -49.42 -53.26 17.35
CA ARG A 118 -50.76 -53.35 17.95
C ARG A 118 -51.79 -52.56 17.15
N GLN A 119 -52.97 -53.15 17.00
CA GLN A 119 -54.07 -52.70 16.15
C GLN A 119 -55.02 -51.75 16.88
N GLN A 120 -55.69 -50.87 16.13
CA GLN A 120 -57.06 -50.45 16.41
C GLN A 120 -57.77 -50.07 15.09
N MET A 121 -58.87 -50.77 14.79
CA MET A 121 -59.93 -50.35 13.84
C MET A 121 -60.80 -49.29 14.56
N ASP A 122 -61.64 -48.44 13.95
CA ASP A 122 -62.41 -48.43 12.68
C ASP A 122 -62.96 -46.97 12.50
N PRO A 123 -63.86 -46.62 11.56
CA PRO A 123 -63.99 -46.96 10.13
C PRO A 123 -64.01 -45.70 9.21
N THR A 124 -64.10 -45.88 7.89
CA THR A 124 -64.31 -44.80 6.88
C THR A 124 -65.79 -44.39 6.74
N PRO A 125 -66.06 -43.25 6.07
CA PRO A 125 -66.74 -43.36 4.77
C PRO A 125 -66.18 -42.44 3.67
N ASP A 126 -66.37 -42.85 2.42
CA ASP A 126 -65.91 -42.17 1.20
C ASP A 126 -66.66 -40.88 0.87
N THR A 127 -65.99 -39.89 0.24
CA THR A 127 -66.45 -39.35 -1.05
C THR A 127 -65.40 -38.49 -1.80
N ASN A 128 -65.24 -38.80 -3.10
CA ASN A 128 -64.75 -37.99 -4.23
C ASN A 128 -64.15 -36.57 -4.00
N GLY A 129 -62.92 -36.34 -4.50
CA GLY A 129 -62.38 -34.98 -4.64
C GLY A 129 -61.02 -34.84 -5.35
N LEU A 130 -61.01 -34.95 -6.68
CA LEU A 130 -60.04 -34.34 -7.63
C LEU A 130 -58.52 -34.41 -7.35
N LEU A 131 -57.81 -35.16 -8.20
CA LEU A 131 -56.36 -35.01 -8.43
C LEU A 131 -56.05 -33.76 -9.27
N SER A 132 -55.29 -32.81 -8.71
CA SER A 132 -54.40 -31.95 -9.49
C SER A 132 -53.06 -31.78 -8.76
N THR A 133 -52.04 -32.46 -9.27
CA THR A 133 -50.67 -32.42 -8.73
C THR A 133 -49.99 -31.11 -9.09
N THR A 134 -50.02 -30.13 -8.18
CA THR A 134 -49.08 -29.00 -8.20
C THR A 134 -47.86 -29.36 -7.35
N ALA A 135 -46.68 -29.35 -7.96
CA ALA A 135 -45.42 -29.59 -7.25
C ALA A 135 -45.09 -28.37 -6.39
N THR A 136 -45.28 -28.50 -5.07
CA THR A 136 -44.86 -27.47 -4.11
C THR A 136 -43.34 -27.46 -3.99
N THR A 137 -42.66 -26.61 -4.75
CA THR A 137 -41.29 -26.21 -4.41
C THR A 137 -41.32 -25.48 -3.07
N THR A 138 -40.85 -26.14 -2.01
CA THR A 138 -40.68 -25.57 -0.68
C THR A 138 -39.54 -24.57 -0.68
N THR A 139 -39.81 -23.37 -1.18
CA THR A 139 -38.97 -22.19 -0.95
C THR A 139 -39.03 -21.87 0.54
N THR A 140 -38.03 -22.27 1.30
CA THR A 140 -37.88 -21.88 2.71
C THR A 140 -37.64 -20.39 2.79
N VAL A 141 -38.71 -19.62 3.00
CA VAL A 141 -38.65 -18.17 3.18
C VAL A 141 -37.99 -17.88 4.52
N VAL A 142 -36.67 -17.63 4.49
CA VAL A 142 -35.93 -17.12 5.64
C VAL A 142 -36.48 -15.73 5.97
N PRO A 143 -36.93 -15.45 7.20
CA PRO A 143 -37.49 -14.15 7.54
C PRO A 143 -36.44 -13.05 7.37
N ALA A 144 -36.84 -11.92 6.78
CA ALA A 144 -35.92 -10.84 6.38
C ALA A 144 -35.06 -10.30 7.54
N SER A 145 -35.59 -10.30 8.76
CA SER A 145 -34.85 -9.94 9.97
C SER A 145 -33.64 -10.86 10.23
N SER A 146 -33.79 -12.17 10.03
CA SER A 146 -32.70 -13.14 10.23
C SER A 146 -31.59 -13.00 9.18
N LEU A 147 -31.93 -12.56 7.96
CA LEU A 147 -30.94 -12.29 6.91
C LEU A 147 -30.14 -11.03 7.24
N ALA A 148 -30.81 -9.94 7.64
CA ALA A 148 -30.15 -8.70 8.08
C ALA A 148 -29.16 -8.98 9.21
N SER A 149 -29.58 -9.70 10.27
CA SER A 149 -28.69 -10.06 11.39
C SER A 149 -27.45 -10.87 10.99
N HIS A 150 -27.52 -11.70 9.94
CA HIS A 150 -26.35 -12.40 9.42
C HIS A 150 -25.39 -11.44 8.70
N LEU A 151 -25.92 -10.51 7.90
CA LEU A 151 -25.13 -9.52 7.17
C LEU A 151 -24.45 -8.52 8.13
N ASP A 152 -25.13 -8.10 9.20
CA ASP A 152 -24.57 -7.29 10.28
C ASP A 152 -23.43 -8.02 11.01
N LEU A 153 -23.62 -9.31 11.35
CA LEU A 153 -22.60 -10.11 12.01
C LEU A 153 -21.36 -10.30 11.13
N LEU A 154 -21.55 -10.51 9.82
CA LEU A 154 -20.46 -10.63 8.86
C LEU A 154 -19.70 -9.29 8.72
N ALA A 155 -20.42 -8.18 8.55
CA ALA A 155 -19.86 -6.83 8.50
C ALA A 155 -19.02 -6.54 9.75
N LYS A 156 -19.58 -6.76 10.93
CA LYS A 156 -18.88 -6.57 12.21
C LYS A 156 -17.63 -7.45 12.32
N THR A 157 -17.72 -8.74 11.99
CA THR A 157 -16.57 -9.65 12.11
C THR A 157 -15.41 -9.23 11.20
N VAL A 158 -15.70 -8.79 9.98
CA VAL A 158 -14.69 -8.32 9.01
C VAL A 158 -14.13 -6.94 9.42
N SER A 159 -14.97 -6.04 9.96
CA SER A 159 -14.55 -4.75 10.51
C SER A 159 -13.66 -4.89 11.75
N ASP A 160 -14.00 -5.82 12.67
CA ASP A 160 -13.18 -6.17 13.83
C ASP A 160 -11.83 -6.79 13.42
N ALA A 161 -11.78 -7.52 12.30
CA ALA A 161 -10.55 -8.06 11.73
C ALA A 161 -9.68 -6.97 11.10
N HIS A 162 -10.28 -6.06 10.34
CA HIS A 162 -9.59 -4.92 9.73
C HIS A 162 -8.99 -4.00 10.80
N SER A 163 -9.79 -3.62 11.80
CA SER A 163 -9.37 -2.73 12.89
C SER A 163 -8.20 -3.28 13.70
N ARG A 164 -8.19 -4.60 13.98
CA ARG A 164 -7.10 -5.28 14.70
C ARG A 164 -5.82 -5.48 13.88
N THR A 165 -5.87 -5.25 12.56
CA THR A 165 -4.76 -5.49 11.63
C THR A 165 -4.42 -4.26 10.78
N CYS A 166 -4.90 -3.08 11.15
CA CYS A 166 -4.41 -1.83 10.58
C CYS A 166 -3.25 -1.29 11.42
N LEU A 167 -2.18 -0.82 10.77
CA LEU A 167 -0.97 -0.34 11.46
C LEU A 167 -1.25 0.86 12.39
N TYR A 168 -2.24 1.68 12.03
CA TYR A 168 -2.68 2.84 12.80
C TYR A 168 -4.21 2.89 12.89
N THR A 169 -4.73 3.31 14.04
CA THR A 169 -6.15 3.65 14.23
C THR A 169 -6.48 4.95 13.50
N THR A 170 -7.77 5.18 13.25
CA THR A 170 -8.26 6.38 12.56
C THR A 170 -7.90 7.66 13.29
N GLU A 171 -7.96 7.66 14.62
CA GLU A 171 -7.59 8.79 15.48
C GLU A 171 -6.11 9.12 15.32
N HIS A 172 -5.24 8.10 15.36
CA HIS A 172 -3.79 8.29 15.21
C HIS A 172 -3.42 8.83 13.83
N ILE A 173 -4.09 8.37 12.77
CA ILE A 173 -3.92 8.90 11.42
C ILE A 173 -4.30 10.39 11.39
N GLN A 174 -5.45 10.77 11.95
CA GLN A 174 -5.87 12.17 12.00
C GLN A 174 -4.88 13.05 12.78
N ASP A 175 -4.33 12.56 13.90
CA ASP A 175 -3.35 13.31 14.70
C ASP A 175 -2.01 13.47 13.97
N LEU A 176 -1.61 12.51 13.15
CA LEU A 176 -0.45 12.64 12.27
C LEU A 176 -0.72 13.60 11.10
N THR A 177 -1.88 13.51 10.44
CA THR A 177 -2.27 14.40 9.33
C THR A 177 -2.46 15.86 9.76
N ARG A 178 -2.80 16.12 11.04
CA ARG A 178 -2.86 17.48 11.61
C ARG A 178 -1.49 18.15 11.80
N LYS A 179 -0.38 17.40 11.73
CA LYS A 179 0.96 17.98 11.89
C LYS A 179 1.33 18.81 10.65
N PRO A 180 2.11 19.90 10.82
CA PRO A 180 2.63 20.65 9.68
C PRO A 180 3.54 19.78 8.81
N LEU A 181 3.56 20.07 7.51
CA LEU A 181 4.39 19.36 6.53
C LEU A 181 5.89 19.51 6.85
N ASP A 182 6.58 18.40 7.13
CA ASP A 182 8.04 18.40 7.30
C ASP A 182 8.75 18.45 5.95
N ILE A 183 9.12 19.67 5.54
CA ILE A 183 9.86 19.94 4.30
C ILE A 183 11.18 19.17 4.25
N SER A 184 11.84 18.96 5.39
CA SER A 184 13.11 18.22 5.46
C SER A 184 12.91 16.77 5.03
N ARG A 185 11.78 16.16 5.40
CA ARG A 185 11.43 14.81 4.97
C ARG A 185 10.93 14.75 3.54
N VAL A 186 10.15 15.72 3.08
CA VAL A 186 9.80 15.82 1.65
C VAL A 186 11.07 15.86 0.79
N MET A 187 12.08 16.65 1.20
CA MET A 187 13.36 16.72 0.49
C MET A 187 14.21 15.45 0.66
N LEU A 188 14.12 14.73 1.79
CA LEU A 188 14.80 13.44 1.96
C LEU A 188 14.35 12.42 0.92
N TYR A 189 13.03 12.19 0.77
CA TYR A 189 12.52 11.21 -0.19
C TYR A 189 12.75 11.65 -1.64
N LYS A 190 12.57 12.94 -1.97
CA LYS A 190 12.84 13.47 -3.32
C LYS A 190 14.30 13.35 -3.78
N ASN A 191 15.24 13.27 -2.85
CA ASN A 191 16.67 13.14 -3.15
C ASN A 191 17.25 11.76 -2.76
N MET A 192 16.40 10.80 -2.38
CA MET A 192 16.80 9.45 -2.02
C MET A 192 17.35 8.71 -3.25
N ALA A 193 18.36 7.85 -3.08
CA ALA A 193 18.87 7.07 -4.20
C ALA A 193 17.79 6.08 -4.68
N HIS A 194 17.79 5.75 -5.98
CA HIS A 194 16.77 4.89 -6.60
C HIS A 194 16.62 3.54 -5.90
N GLU A 195 17.74 2.92 -5.53
CA GLU A 195 17.77 1.64 -4.81
C GLU A 195 17.29 1.76 -3.35
N GLU A 196 17.63 2.85 -2.67
CA GLU A 196 17.21 3.13 -1.29
C GLU A 196 15.70 3.34 -1.22
N LEU A 197 15.13 4.09 -2.17
CA LEU A 197 13.69 4.35 -2.25
C LEU A 197 12.90 3.06 -2.50
N TRP A 198 13.38 2.21 -3.41
CA TRP A 198 12.80 0.88 -3.64
C TRP A 198 12.87 0.00 -2.41
N LEU A 199 13.99 -0.01 -1.69
CA LEU A 199 14.17 -0.83 -0.50
C LEU A 199 13.29 -0.36 0.66
N ASP A 200 13.18 0.95 0.91
CA ASP A 200 12.26 1.49 1.93
C ASP A 200 10.80 1.17 1.58
N CYS A 201 10.37 1.44 0.33
CA CYS A 201 9.02 1.10 -0.13
C CYS A 201 8.72 -0.40 0.03
N ALA A 202 9.66 -1.28 -0.33
CA ALA A 202 9.52 -2.72 -0.14
C ALA A 202 9.44 -3.14 1.34
N GLN A 203 10.18 -2.48 2.23
CA GLN A 203 10.10 -2.70 3.67
C GLN A 203 8.73 -2.28 4.23
N LYS A 204 8.21 -1.10 3.88
CA LYS A 204 6.88 -0.65 4.31
C LYS A 204 5.78 -1.53 3.76
N LEU A 205 5.87 -1.88 2.47
CA LEU A 205 4.95 -2.83 1.83
C LEU A 205 4.94 -4.17 2.57
N THR A 206 6.11 -4.70 2.95
CA THR A 206 6.23 -5.95 3.72
C THR A 206 5.51 -5.86 5.07
N GLN A 207 5.62 -4.75 5.80
CA GLN A 207 4.92 -4.54 7.07
C GLN A 207 3.40 -4.54 6.90
N VAL A 208 2.88 -3.88 5.86
CA VAL A 208 1.44 -3.89 5.54
C VAL A 208 0.97 -5.29 5.13
N ILE A 209 1.77 -6.02 4.36
CA ILE A 209 1.50 -7.40 3.92
C ILE A 209 1.39 -8.36 5.10
N GLN A 210 2.30 -8.30 6.07
CA GLN A 210 2.22 -9.13 7.29
C GLN A 210 0.86 -8.97 7.97
N GLN A 211 0.38 -7.73 8.07
CA GLN A 211 -0.93 -7.43 8.63
C GLN A 211 -2.10 -7.86 7.71
N ILE A 212 -1.93 -7.88 6.39
CA ILE A 212 -2.92 -8.43 5.45
C ILE A 212 -3.04 -9.95 5.59
N ILE A 213 -1.95 -10.66 5.89
CA ILE A 213 -1.97 -12.09 6.18
C ILE A 213 -2.77 -12.37 7.46
N GLU A 214 -2.57 -11.59 8.52
CA GLU A 214 -3.41 -11.70 9.73
C GLU A 214 -4.87 -11.33 9.46
N PHE A 215 -5.13 -10.29 8.65
CA PHE A 215 -6.49 -9.95 8.22
C PHE A 215 -7.17 -11.13 7.51
N ALA A 216 -6.48 -11.73 6.53
CA ALA A 216 -6.98 -12.86 5.75
C ALA A 216 -7.35 -14.05 6.64
N LYS A 217 -6.50 -14.43 7.60
CA LYS A 217 -6.77 -15.50 8.58
C LYS A 217 -8.06 -15.25 9.39
N MET A 218 -8.40 -13.97 9.61
CA MET A 218 -9.57 -13.55 10.39
C MET A 218 -10.84 -13.35 9.53
N VAL A 219 -10.74 -13.32 8.20
CA VAL A 219 -11.92 -13.24 7.31
C VAL A 219 -12.73 -14.55 7.40
N PRO A 220 -14.04 -14.50 7.70
CA PRO A 220 -14.85 -15.70 7.86
C PRO A 220 -14.80 -16.65 6.65
N GLY A 221 -14.36 -17.88 6.91
CA GLY A 221 -14.24 -18.94 5.90
C GLY A 221 -12.89 -19.06 5.21
N PHE A 222 -12.01 -18.04 5.26
CA PHE A 222 -10.71 -18.08 4.58
C PHE A 222 -9.84 -19.26 5.06
N MET A 223 -9.72 -19.45 6.38
CA MET A 223 -8.97 -20.58 6.98
C MET A 223 -9.59 -21.96 6.75
N LYS A 224 -10.76 -22.05 6.09
CA LYS A 224 -11.39 -23.32 5.67
C LYS A 224 -11.07 -23.70 4.23
N LEU A 225 -10.47 -22.78 3.46
CA LEU A 225 -9.99 -23.04 2.10
C LEU A 225 -8.73 -23.92 2.15
N SER A 226 -8.38 -24.57 1.03
CA SER A 226 -7.12 -25.32 0.94
C SER A 226 -5.92 -24.37 1.11
N GLN A 227 -4.80 -24.88 1.63
CA GLN A 227 -3.59 -24.06 1.81
C GLN A 227 -3.10 -23.48 0.47
N ASP A 228 -3.19 -24.26 -0.61
CA ASP A 228 -2.88 -23.81 -1.97
C ASP A 228 -3.76 -22.61 -2.38
N ASP A 229 -5.07 -22.70 -2.17
CA ASP A 229 -5.99 -21.59 -2.48
C ASP A 229 -5.68 -20.35 -1.64
N GLN A 230 -5.40 -20.52 -0.33
CA GLN A 230 -5.02 -19.42 0.56
C GLN A 230 -3.75 -18.71 0.05
N ILE A 231 -2.74 -19.47 -0.40
CA ILE A 231 -1.50 -18.92 -0.98
C ILE A 231 -1.78 -18.19 -2.29
N VAL A 232 -2.59 -18.77 -3.20
CA VAL A 232 -2.95 -18.13 -4.48
C VAL A 232 -3.68 -16.80 -4.25
N LEU A 233 -4.66 -16.77 -3.34
CA LEU A 233 -5.40 -15.54 -3.01
C LEU A 233 -4.49 -14.47 -2.39
N LEU A 234 -3.55 -14.85 -1.52
CA LEU A 234 -2.59 -13.92 -0.90
C LEU A 234 -1.53 -13.42 -1.88
N LYS A 235 -0.94 -14.29 -2.72
CA LYS A 235 0.00 -13.89 -3.78
C LYS A 235 -0.65 -12.88 -4.72
N ALA A 236 -1.87 -13.16 -5.19
CA ALA A 236 -2.55 -12.31 -6.15
C ALA A 236 -3.15 -11.03 -5.54
N GLY A 237 -3.68 -11.10 -4.31
CA GLY A 237 -4.43 -10.00 -3.68
C GLY A 237 -3.63 -9.10 -2.73
N SER A 238 -2.46 -9.51 -2.24
CA SER A 238 -1.73 -8.78 -1.19
C SER A 238 -1.39 -7.33 -1.56
N PHE A 239 -0.82 -7.09 -2.75
CA PHE A 239 -0.53 -5.73 -3.22
C PHE A 239 -1.79 -4.88 -3.43
N GLU A 240 -2.86 -5.49 -3.95
CA GLU A 240 -4.15 -4.83 -4.14
C GLU A 240 -4.73 -4.34 -2.79
N LEU A 241 -4.63 -5.18 -1.74
CA LEU A 241 -5.03 -4.80 -0.38
C LEU A 241 -4.09 -3.76 0.25
N CYS A 242 -2.79 -3.72 -0.11
CA CYS A 242 -1.90 -2.63 0.30
C CYS A 242 -2.33 -1.29 -0.29
N VAL A 243 -2.68 -1.26 -1.59
CA VAL A 243 -3.20 -0.06 -2.27
C VAL A 243 -4.54 0.37 -1.69
N LEU A 244 -5.44 -0.56 -1.33
CA LEU A 244 -6.67 -0.23 -0.60
C LEU A 244 -6.39 0.36 0.79
N ARG A 245 -5.47 -0.23 1.56
CA ARG A 245 -5.09 0.32 2.87
C ARG A 245 -4.43 1.69 2.76
N MET A 246 -3.76 2.00 1.65
CA MET A 246 -3.18 3.32 1.37
C MET A 246 -4.24 4.43 1.32
N SER A 247 -5.51 4.16 0.98
CA SER A 247 -6.57 5.18 0.99
C SER A 247 -6.93 5.68 2.39
N ARG A 248 -6.66 4.91 3.45
CA ARG A 248 -6.80 5.38 4.85
C ARG A 248 -5.78 6.46 5.20
N TYR A 249 -4.66 6.49 4.49
CA TYR A 249 -3.53 7.38 4.75
C TYR A 249 -3.48 8.57 3.78
N PHE A 250 -4.44 8.70 2.86
CA PHE A 250 -4.44 9.75 1.84
C PHE A 250 -5.31 10.95 2.24
N ASP A 251 -4.70 12.11 2.39
CA ASP A 251 -5.40 13.36 2.67
C ASP A 251 -5.91 14.00 1.36
N VAL A 252 -7.21 13.85 1.09
CA VAL A 252 -7.85 14.35 -0.14
C VAL A 252 -7.68 15.87 -0.35
N PRO A 253 -7.84 16.75 0.66
CA PRO A 253 -7.66 18.19 0.49
C PRO A 253 -6.27 18.63 0.04
N THR A 254 -5.20 18.05 0.59
CA THR A 254 -3.82 18.41 0.22
C THR A 254 -3.23 17.54 -0.88
N GLY A 255 -3.79 16.35 -1.13
CA GLY A 255 -3.27 15.36 -2.06
C GLY A 255 -2.01 14.65 -1.57
N LEU A 256 -1.72 14.71 -0.27
CA LEU A 256 -0.56 14.09 0.37
C LEU A 256 -0.92 12.71 0.93
N VAL A 257 0.06 11.81 1.02
CA VAL A 257 -0.07 10.52 1.73
C VAL A 257 0.73 10.56 3.03
N LEU A 258 0.13 10.09 4.12
CA LEU A 258 0.82 9.82 5.37
C LEU A 258 1.69 8.56 5.21
N TYR A 259 3.00 8.76 5.16
CA TYR A 259 4.00 7.72 4.98
C TYR A 259 4.85 7.60 6.25
N ASN A 260 4.55 6.60 7.07
CA ASN A 260 4.97 6.51 8.48
C ASN A 260 4.40 7.67 9.31
N ASP A 261 5.25 8.58 9.77
CA ASP A 261 4.96 9.71 10.65
C ASP A 261 4.85 11.06 9.91
N SER A 262 4.98 11.03 8.57
CA SER A 262 5.22 12.22 7.74
C SER A 262 4.31 12.24 6.51
N LEU A 263 3.69 13.40 6.24
CA LEU A 263 2.95 13.62 4.99
C LEU A 263 3.93 13.81 3.83
N LEU A 264 3.73 13.09 2.74
CA LEU A 264 4.56 13.16 1.52
C LEU A 264 3.69 13.40 0.28
N PRO A 265 4.13 14.25 -0.66
CA PRO A 265 3.50 14.37 -1.97
C PRO A 265 3.82 13.17 -2.86
N MET A 266 2.99 12.91 -3.87
CA MET A 266 3.20 11.86 -4.87
C MET A 266 4.59 11.96 -5.56
N ASP A 267 5.07 13.18 -5.81
CA ASP A 267 6.35 13.42 -6.46
C ASP A 267 7.58 13.14 -5.57
N ALA A 268 7.39 12.78 -4.30
CA ALA A 268 8.43 12.21 -3.45
C ALA A 268 8.77 10.74 -3.79
N PHE A 269 7.92 10.06 -4.57
CA PHE A 269 8.09 8.66 -4.98
C PHE A 269 8.42 8.51 -6.48
N ILE A 270 8.51 9.62 -7.22
CA ILE A 270 8.75 9.61 -8.66
C ILE A 270 10.25 9.44 -8.94
N THR A 271 10.55 8.44 -9.78
CA THR A 271 11.92 8.16 -10.25
C THR A 271 12.08 8.57 -11.71
N GLN A 272 13.25 8.28 -12.30
CA GLN A 272 13.48 8.51 -13.75
C GLN A 272 12.87 7.39 -14.62
N GLU A 273 12.34 6.33 -14.02
CA GLU A 273 11.95 5.10 -14.71
C GLU A 273 10.49 5.08 -15.14
N THR A 274 10.22 4.96 -16.44
CA THR A 274 8.87 5.18 -17.01
C THR A 274 7.79 4.23 -16.46
N LEU A 275 8.14 2.99 -16.12
CA LEU A 275 7.21 2.04 -15.50
C LEU A 275 6.88 2.42 -14.06
N GLU A 276 7.86 2.92 -13.31
CA GLU A 276 7.71 3.35 -11.92
C GLU A 276 6.89 4.65 -11.84
N ILE A 277 7.15 5.60 -12.73
CA ILE A 277 6.33 6.80 -12.92
C ILE A 277 4.87 6.41 -13.19
N LYS A 278 4.61 5.42 -14.06
CA LYS A 278 3.25 4.92 -14.33
C LYS A 278 2.64 4.25 -13.11
N LEU A 279 3.38 3.41 -12.40
CA LEU A 279 2.92 2.74 -11.18
C LEU A 279 2.49 3.76 -10.12
N VAL A 280 3.36 4.71 -9.78
CA VAL A 280 3.10 5.74 -8.77
C VAL A 280 1.88 6.58 -9.14
N ASN A 281 1.81 7.08 -10.38
CA ASN A 281 0.65 7.87 -10.82
C ASN A 281 -0.66 7.07 -10.74
N ASN A 282 -0.69 5.83 -11.23
CA ASN A 282 -1.93 5.02 -11.21
C ASN A 282 -2.31 4.60 -9.78
N ALA A 283 -1.35 4.26 -8.93
CA ALA A 283 -1.60 3.95 -7.52
C ALA A 283 -2.18 5.17 -6.78
N PHE A 284 -1.57 6.36 -6.88
CA PHE A 284 -2.08 7.57 -6.23
C PHE A 284 -3.44 8.02 -6.78
N ASN A 285 -3.68 7.91 -8.10
CA ASN A 285 -4.97 8.21 -8.69
C ASN A 285 -6.05 7.23 -8.21
N PHE A 286 -5.73 5.93 -8.14
CA PHE A 286 -6.64 4.91 -7.61
C PHE A 286 -6.99 5.20 -6.14
N VAL A 287 -5.97 5.40 -5.30
CA VAL A 287 -6.05 5.70 -3.86
C VAL A 287 -6.91 6.93 -3.59
N ARG A 288 -6.63 8.04 -4.28
CA ARG A 288 -7.46 9.26 -4.26
C ARG A 288 -8.91 8.93 -4.57
N SER A 289 -9.14 8.18 -5.65
CA SER A 289 -10.49 7.86 -6.12
C SER A 289 -11.28 6.88 -5.23
N ILE A 290 -10.63 6.23 -4.26
CA ILE A 290 -11.28 5.47 -3.17
C ILE A 290 -11.54 6.40 -1.98
N ALA A 291 -10.55 7.22 -1.59
CA ALA A 291 -10.69 8.16 -0.49
C ALA A 291 -11.80 9.21 -0.73
N GLU A 292 -11.98 9.65 -1.98
CA GLU A 292 -13.06 10.55 -2.41
C GLU A 292 -14.47 9.93 -2.26
N MET A 293 -14.59 8.59 -2.18
CA MET A 293 -15.85 7.90 -1.91
C MET A 293 -16.24 7.91 -0.42
N LYS A 294 -15.34 8.36 0.46
CA LYS A 294 -15.58 8.52 1.91
C LYS A 294 -16.16 7.28 2.59
N LEU A 295 -15.64 6.10 2.23
CA LEU A 295 -16.07 4.83 2.81
C LEU A 295 -15.86 4.81 4.32
N THR A 296 -16.75 4.14 5.04
CA THR A 296 -16.49 3.79 6.45
C THR A 296 -15.43 2.69 6.55
N GLU A 297 -14.80 2.54 7.72
CA GLU A 297 -13.82 1.46 7.96
C GLU A 297 -14.44 0.07 7.74
N THR A 298 -15.73 -0.11 8.05
CA THR A 298 -16.49 -1.35 7.79
C THR A 298 -16.67 -1.61 6.29
N GLU A 299 -17.02 -0.59 5.50
CA GLU A 299 -17.15 -0.70 4.04
C GLU A 299 -15.81 -1.01 3.38
N LEU A 300 -14.74 -0.31 3.79
CA LEU A 300 -13.38 -0.57 3.28
C LEU A 300 -12.89 -1.97 3.69
N ALA A 301 -13.22 -2.44 4.89
CA ALA A 301 -12.91 -3.79 5.35
C ALA A 301 -13.62 -4.87 4.51
N LEU A 302 -14.92 -4.69 4.26
CA LEU A 302 -15.71 -5.59 3.42
C LEU A 302 -15.25 -5.59 1.96
N TYR A 303 -14.95 -4.42 1.40
CA TYR A 303 -14.37 -4.34 0.05
C TYR A 303 -12.98 -4.99 -0.03
N SER A 304 -12.13 -4.80 0.99
CA SER A 304 -10.83 -5.51 1.09
C SER A 304 -10.99 -7.03 1.15
N ALA A 305 -11.98 -7.54 1.90
CA ALA A 305 -12.28 -8.97 1.96
C ALA A 305 -12.84 -9.51 0.63
N TYR A 306 -13.61 -8.71 -0.11
CA TYR A 306 -14.10 -9.06 -1.45
C TYR A 306 -12.95 -9.17 -2.47
N VAL A 307 -12.02 -8.22 -2.47
CA VAL A 307 -10.84 -8.22 -3.36
C VAL A 307 -9.88 -9.39 -3.06
N LEU A 308 -9.75 -9.75 -1.78
CA LEU A 308 -9.02 -10.94 -1.33
C LEU A 308 -9.69 -12.23 -1.81
N LEU A 309 -10.99 -12.38 -1.62
CA LEU A 309 -11.78 -13.56 -1.98
C LEU A 309 -12.23 -13.55 -3.44
N ALA A 310 -11.36 -13.16 -4.37
CA ALA A 310 -11.71 -13.09 -5.78
C ALA A 310 -11.64 -14.51 -6.42
N PRO A 311 -12.73 -15.06 -6.99
CA PRO A 311 -12.75 -16.42 -7.53
C PRO A 311 -12.09 -16.56 -8.91
N ASP A 312 -11.63 -15.46 -9.49
CA ASP A 312 -11.05 -15.37 -10.84
C ASP A 312 -9.51 -15.53 -10.87
N ARG A 313 -8.86 -15.78 -9.72
CA ARG A 313 -7.40 -15.92 -9.68
C ARG A 313 -6.94 -17.22 -10.39
N PRO A 314 -5.93 -17.17 -11.28
CA PRO A 314 -5.34 -18.37 -11.86
C PRO A 314 -4.77 -19.31 -10.78
N GLY A 315 -4.97 -20.62 -10.96
CA GLY A 315 -4.45 -21.66 -10.06
C GLY A 315 -5.38 -22.08 -8.91
N LEU A 316 -6.53 -21.41 -8.73
CA LEU A 316 -7.53 -21.80 -7.72
C LEU A 316 -8.16 -23.16 -8.02
N LYS A 317 -8.33 -23.96 -6.96
CA LYS A 317 -8.98 -25.27 -6.93
C LYS A 317 -10.36 -25.17 -6.30
N GLY A 318 -10.48 -24.45 -5.19
CA GLY A 318 -11.71 -24.28 -4.39
C GLY A 318 -12.74 -23.28 -4.93
N VAL A 319 -12.76 -23.01 -6.25
CA VAL A 319 -13.52 -21.89 -6.86
C VAL A 319 -15.00 -21.78 -6.42
N PRO A 320 -15.80 -22.86 -6.31
CA PRO A 320 -17.20 -22.76 -5.88
C PRO A 320 -17.35 -22.22 -4.44
N GLU A 321 -16.49 -22.64 -3.51
CA GLU A 321 -16.53 -22.20 -2.12
C GLU A 321 -16.02 -20.75 -1.99
N ILE A 322 -14.94 -20.40 -2.70
CA ILE A 322 -14.44 -19.02 -2.77
C ILE A 322 -15.53 -18.08 -3.32
N THR A 323 -16.21 -18.49 -4.39
CA THR A 323 -17.35 -17.74 -4.97
C THR A 323 -18.47 -17.55 -3.95
N ARG A 324 -18.78 -18.58 -3.15
CA ARG A 324 -19.80 -18.52 -2.09
C ARG A 324 -19.42 -17.52 -0.99
N LEU A 325 -18.17 -17.55 -0.52
CA LEU A 325 -17.65 -16.59 0.47
C LEU A 325 -17.64 -15.17 -0.08
N SER A 326 -17.10 -14.98 -1.28
CA SER A 326 -17.06 -13.69 -2.00
C SER A 326 -18.45 -13.07 -2.16
N THR A 327 -19.43 -13.89 -2.56
CA THR A 327 -20.83 -13.46 -2.70
C THR A 327 -21.47 -13.05 -1.37
N ALA A 328 -21.13 -13.72 -0.26
CA ALA A 328 -21.62 -13.35 1.06
C ALA A 328 -21.05 -12.00 1.52
N ILE A 329 -19.73 -11.80 1.35
CA ILE A 329 -19.07 -10.51 1.62
C ILE A 329 -19.67 -9.40 0.76
N LEU A 330 -19.86 -9.63 -0.54
CA LEU A 330 -20.39 -8.62 -1.47
C LEU A 330 -21.84 -8.22 -1.12
N LYS A 331 -22.66 -9.16 -0.65
CA LYS A 331 -24.01 -8.87 -0.11
C LYS A 331 -23.95 -8.03 1.17
N SER A 332 -23.02 -8.33 2.07
CA SER A 332 -22.80 -7.55 3.29
C SER A 332 -22.28 -6.14 2.97
N LEU A 333 -21.35 -6.00 2.02
CA LEU A 333 -20.87 -4.71 1.52
C LEU A 333 -22.00 -3.84 0.97
N ARG A 334 -22.86 -4.40 0.10
CA ARG A 334 -24.04 -3.68 -0.41
C ARG A 334 -24.94 -3.23 0.75
N TYR A 335 -25.24 -4.14 1.67
CA TYR A 335 -26.10 -3.85 2.81
C TYR A 335 -25.56 -2.76 3.75
N GLU A 336 -24.25 -2.66 3.95
CA GLU A 336 -23.65 -1.53 4.68
C GLU A 336 -23.71 -0.23 3.87
N LEU A 337 -23.36 -0.26 2.58
CA LEU A 337 -23.39 0.91 1.70
C LEU A 337 -24.80 1.50 1.54
N ASP A 338 -25.82 0.65 1.46
CA ASP A 338 -27.23 1.08 1.37
C ASP A 338 -27.71 1.81 2.65
N LYS A 339 -27.02 1.64 3.79
CA LYS A 339 -27.30 2.37 5.06
C LYS A 339 -26.60 3.73 5.14
N THR A 340 -25.45 3.88 4.49
CA THR A 340 -24.54 5.04 4.66
C THR A 340 -24.49 5.97 3.45
N HIS A 341 -24.80 5.45 2.25
CA HIS A 341 -24.76 6.18 0.98
C HIS A 341 -26.10 6.08 0.24
N GLU A 342 -27.19 6.53 0.89
CA GLU A 342 -28.56 6.51 0.33
C GLU A 342 -28.71 7.27 -1.00
N GLN A 343 -27.78 8.18 -1.31
CA GLN A 343 -27.78 8.99 -2.53
C GLN A 343 -26.75 8.47 -3.55
N PRO A 344 -27.04 8.53 -4.86
CA PRO A 344 -26.08 8.15 -5.90
C PRO A 344 -24.76 8.91 -5.80
N TYR A 345 -23.65 8.21 -6.13
CA TYR A 345 -22.30 8.78 -6.09
C TYR A 345 -22.05 9.74 -7.26
N LYS A 346 -22.52 9.38 -8.46
CA LYS A 346 -22.34 10.18 -9.68
C LYS A 346 -23.43 9.86 -10.71
N GLY A 347 -24.29 10.85 -11.00
CA GLY A 347 -25.48 10.59 -11.81
C GLY A 347 -26.37 9.59 -11.11
N ASP A 348 -26.77 8.52 -11.80
CA ASP A 348 -27.58 7.43 -11.22
C ASP A 348 -26.74 6.25 -10.69
N VAL A 349 -25.40 6.36 -10.66
CA VAL A 349 -24.51 5.26 -10.25
C VAL A 349 -24.33 5.24 -8.73
N SER A 350 -24.59 4.10 -8.10
CA SER A 350 -24.39 3.91 -6.65
C SER A 350 -22.91 3.88 -6.25
N VAL A 351 -22.61 4.07 -4.96
CA VAL A 351 -21.26 3.84 -4.40
C VAL A 351 -20.84 2.38 -4.58
N PHE A 352 -21.77 1.43 -4.39
CA PHE A 352 -21.51 0.00 -4.57
C PHE A 352 -21.05 -0.33 -6.00
N ASP A 353 -21.79 0.11 -7.02
CA ASP A 353 -21.46 -0.19 -8.41
C ASP A 353 -20.16 0.51 -8.83
N SER A 354 -19.95 1.73 -8.33
CA SER A 354 -18.71 2.48 -8.53
C SER A 354 -17.48 1.80 -7.90
N LEU A 355 -17.63 1.11 -6.75
CA LEU A 355 -16.56 0.33 -6.14
C LEU A 355 -16.26 -0.94 -6.92
N VAL A 356 -17.27 -1.73 -7.26
CA VAL A 356 -17.07 -2.98 -8.03
C VAL A 356 -16.43 -2.66 -9.40
N ALA A 357 -16.83 -1.56 -10.04
CA ALA A 357 -16.24 -1.10 -11.30
C ALA A 357 -14.76 -0.65 -11.19
N LYS A 358 -14.23 -0.41 -9.98
CA LYS A 358 -12.81 -0.08 -9.77
C LYS A 358 -11.90 -1.31 -9.71
N LEU A 359 -12.43 -2.52 -9.53
CA LEU A 359 -11.62 -3.74 -9.42
C LEU A 359 -10.64 -3.94 -10.61
N PRO A 360 -11.02 -3.74 -11.89
CA PRO A 360 -10.09 -3.88 -13.01
C PRO A 360 -8.90 -2.90 -12.95
N SER A 361 -9.14 -1.64 -12.55
CA SER A 361 -8.07 -0.64 -12.38
C SER A 361 -7.13 -0.99 -11.21
N LEU A 362 -7.65 -1.64 -10.16
CA LEU A 362 -6.81 -2.15 -9.07
C LEU A 362 -5.91 -3.30 -9.54
N ARG A 363 -6.43 -4.20 -10.39
CA ARG A 363 -5.64 -5.25 -11.06
C ARG A 363 -4.54 -4.64 -11.95
N GLU A 364 -4.84 -3.59 -12.71
CA GLU A 364 -3.86 -2.89 -13.55
C GLU A 364 -2.72 -2.28 -12.72
N VAL A 365 -3.03 -1.62 -11.58
CA VAL A 365 -2.02 -1.11 -10.63
C VAL A 365 -1.14 -2.24 -10.08
N SER A 366 -1.71 -3.41 -9.80
CA SER A 366 -0.97 -4.60 -9.35
C SER A 366 -0.04 -5.18 -10.43
N LEU A 367 -0.48 -5.21 -11.68
CA LEU A 367 0.35 -5.61 -12.83
C LEU A 367 1.52 -4.64 -13.06
N LEU A 368 1.27 -3.33 -13.01
CA LEU A 368 2.33 -2.30 -13.10
C LEU A 368 3.40 -2.46 -12.01
N HIS A 369 3.00 -2.88 -10.80
CA HIS A 369 3.95 -3.17 -9.73
C HIS A 369 4.84 -4.37 -10.07
N MET A 370 4.26 -5.47 -10.56
CA MET A 370 5.02 -6.65 -10.97
C MET A 370 5.99 -6.34 -12.13
N ASP A 371 5.56 -5.58 -13.14
CA ASP A 371 6.40 -5.17 -14.27
C ASP A 371 7.55 -4.25 -13.83
N ALA A 372 7.27 -3.26 -12.99
CA ALA A 372 8.28 -2.35 -12.44
C ALA A 372 9.30 -3.10 -11.58
N LEU A 373 8.84 -3.95 -10.66
CA LEU A 373 9.70 -4.78 -9.80
C LEU A 373 10.55 -5.76 -10.62
N ALA A 374 9.97 -6.39 -11.65
CA ALA A 374 10.69 -7.29 -12.55
C ALA A 374 11.72 -6.56 -13.42
N LYS A 375 11.49 -5.28 -13.78
CA LYS A 375 12.52 -4.43 -14.39
C LYS A 375 13.61 -4.09 -13.37
N PHE A 376 13.24 -3.58 -12.20
CA PHE A 376 14.17 -3.14 -11.17
C PHE A 376 15.13 -4.26 -10.71
N ARG A 377 14.62 -5.46 -10.45
CA ARG A 377 15.45 -6.63 -10.08
C ARG A 377 16.44 -7.05 -11.17
N ARG A 378 16.16 -6.78 -12.45
CA ARG A 378 17.11 -7.05 -13.56
C ARG A 378 18.20 -5.99 -13.66
N SER A 379 17.91 -4.73 -13.33
CA SER A 379 18.94 -3.67 -13.25
C SER A 379 19.79 -3.76 -11.98
N VAL A 380 19.21 -4.22 -10.87
CA VAL A 380 19.86 -4.24 -9.55
C VAL A 380 19.79 -5.66 -8.92
N PRO A 381 20.44 -6.67 -9.52
CA PRO A 381 20.31 -8.07 -9.10
C PRO A 381 20.97 -8.39 -7.75
N HIS A 382 21.73 -7.44 -7.19
CA HIS A 382 22.45 -7.59 -5.92
C HIS A 382 21.68 -7.03 -4.72
N LEU A 383 20.53 -6.36 -4.93
CA LEU A 383 19.75 -5.76 -3.85
C LEU A 383 18.81 -6.77 -3.21
N GLU A 384 19.00 -6.99 -1.91
CA GLU A 384 18.25 -7.98 -1.13
C GLU A 384 16.94 -7.43 -0.57
N PHE A 385 15.84 -7.76 -1.24
CA PHE A 385 14.47 -7.49 -0.75
C PHE A 385 14.09 -8.37 0.45
N PRO A 386 13.16 -7.92 1.33
CA PRO A 386 12.64 -8.72 2.44
C PRO A 386 12.10 -10.08 1.98
N ALA A 387 12.34 -11.14 2.77
CA ALA A 387 12.02 -12.53 2.37
C ALA A 387 10.56 -12.73 1.96
N LEU A 388 9.60 -12.22 2.74
CA LEU A 388 8.17 -12.32 2.44
C LEU A 388 7.77 -11.58 1.15
N HIS A 389 8.42 -10.46 0.86
CA HIS A 389 8.24 -9.71 -0.40
C HIS A 389 8.86 -10.46 -1.59
N LYS A 390 9.95 -11.20 -1.38
CA LYS A 390 10.50 -12.10 -2.42
C LYS A 390 9.57 -13.27 -2.69
N GLU A 391 8.95 -13.85 -1.66
CA GLU A 391 8.05 -15.00 -1.76
C GLU A 391 6.73 -14.66 -2.46
N LEU A 392 6.06 -13.56 -2.06
CA LEU A 392 4.76 -13.17 -2.64
C LEU A 392 4.89 -12.63 -4.06
N PHE A 393 5.93 -11.83 -4.31
CA PHE A 393 6.20 -11.24 -5.62
C PHE A 393 7.36 -11.95 -6.33
N SER A 394 7.42 -13.27 -6.21
CA SER A 394 8.20 -14.10 -7.12
C SER A 394 7.52 -14.06 -8.49
N VAL A 395 8.27 -13.72 -9.53
CA VAL A 395 7.87 -14.09 -10.88
C VAL A 395 8.25 -15.55 -10.99
N ASP A 396 7.26 -16.44 -11.01
CA ASP A 396 7.51 -17.84 -11.30
C ASP A 396 8.00 -17.92 -12.77
N VAL A 397 9.25 -18.40 -12.94
CA VAL A 397 10.04 -18.33 -14.20
C VAL A 397 9.71 -19.47 -15.14
#